data_AF-A0A7C5SJ38-F1
#
_entry.id   AF-A0A7C5SJ38-F1
#
_cell.length_a   1.000
_cell.length_b   1.000
_cell.length_c   1.000
_cell.angle_alpha   90.00
_cell.angle_beta   90.00
_cell.angle_gamma   90.00
#
_symmetry.space_group_name_H-M   'P 1'
#
loop_
_entity.id
_entity.type
_entity.pdbx_description
1 polymer ?
#
loop_
_entity_poly.entity_id
_entity_poly.type
_entity_poly.pdbx_seq_one_letter_code
_entity_poly.pdbx_strand_id
1 'polypeptide(L)'
;TAKLKPGDVLKIDIGVSYRGWIGDAAWTYSFGEPQPEVRKLLDTGIESLRRGIEKLRPGLTYKSWADTVQQYVEQEQGFHLVRGLGGHGYGRKLHTPPFISNVRPEYPGEWPDADRPCEPGVLVAVEPMIAIGTPNTAQSARTWPIFTADGSLSSHHEHDVLITEDGPRVLTEGLYDLPDVVEC
;
A
#
# COMPACT_ATOMS: atom_id res chain seq x y z
N THR A 1 25.24 -10.71 -0.85
CA THR A 1 24.24 -10.05 -1.71
C THR A 1 23.96 -10.97 -2.87
N ALA A 2 22.72 -11.42 -3.02
CA ALA A 2 22.31 -12.20 -4.19
C ALA A 2 22.16 -11.26 -5.39
N LYS A 3 22.56 -11.70 -6.59
CA LYS A 3 22.22 -10.98 -7.82
C LYS A 3 20.75 -11.21 -8.12
N LEU A 4 20.04 -10.15 -8.51
CA LEU A 4 18.68 -10.24 -9.02
C LEU A 4 18.70 -10.97 -10.37
N LYS A 5 17.68 -11.78 -10.62
CA LYS A 5 17.54 -12.62 -11.82
C LYS A 5 16.13 -12.51 -12.40
N PRO A 6 15.94 -12.90 -13.67
CA PRO A 6 14.60 -12.99 -14.25
C PRO A 6 13.64 -13.81 -13.37
N GLY A 7 12.45 -13.26 -13.14
CA GLY A 7 11.41 -13.81 -12.27
C GLY A 7 11.46 -13.32 -10.82
N ASP A 8 12.50 -12.59 -10.40
CA ASP A 8 12.52 -11.96 -9.09
C ASP A 8 11.58 -10.74 -9.06
N VAL A 9 10.97 -10.50 -7.90
CA VAL A 9 10.15 -9.32 -7.62
C VAL A 9 10.85 -8.46 -6.57
N LEU A 10 11.03 -7.17 -6.86
CA LEU A 10 11.70 -6.22 -5.98
C LEU A 10 10.75 -5.09 -5.59
N LYS A 11 10.61 -4.86 -4.30
CA LYS A 11 9.92 -3.69 -3.74
C LYS A 11 10.97 -2.62 -3.44
N ILE A 12 10.75 -1.41 -3.92
CA ILE A 12 11.55 -0.25 -3.57
C ILE A 12 10.63 0.74 -2.88
N ASP A 13 11.02 1.14 -1.68
CA ASP A 13 10.27 2.01 -0.78
C ASP A 13 11.21 3.15 -0.35
N ILE A 14 10.80 4.40 -0.64
CA ILE A 14 11.65 5.58 -0.60
C ILE A 14 11.01 6.69 0.24
N GLY A 15 11.50 6.83 1.46
CA GLY A 15 11.31 8.04 2.26
C GLY A 15 12.33 9.13 1.92
N VAL A 16 11.85 10.35 1.66
CA VAL A 16 12.66 11.56 1.43
C VAL A 16 12.37 12.60 2.49
N SER A 17 13.41 13.21 3.07
CA SER A 17 13.27 14.42 3.89
C SER A 17 13.80 15.64 3.15
N TYR A 18 12.95 16.62 2.88
CA TYR A 18 13.33 17.85 2.19
C TYR A 18 12.69 19.09 2.85
N ARG A 19 13.53 20.06 3.25
CA ARG A 19 13.10 21.28 3.95
C ARG A 19 12.18 21.01 5.15
N GLY A 20 12.46 19.90 5.83
CA GLY A 20 11.72 19.41 6.99
C GLY A 20 10.36 18.80 6.67
N TRP A 21 10.02 18.55 5.41
CA TRP A 21 8.86 17.76 5.02
C TRP A 21 9.31 16.36 4.60
N ILE A 22 8.43 15.38 4.79
CA ILE A 22 8.60 14.02 4.35
C ILE A 22 7.79 13.81 3.07
N GLY A 23 8.36 13.06 2.13
CA GLY A 23 7.61 12.35 1.11
C GLY A 23 7.92 10.86 1.20
N ASP A 24 6.93 10.03 0.90
CA ASP A 24 7.00 8.58 0.96
C ASP A 24 6.34 7.95 -0.26
N ALA A 25 6.96 6.88 -0.77
CA ALA A 25 6.40 6.12 -1.86
C ALA A 25 7.13 4.79 -2.06
N ALA A 26 6.34 3.77 -2.40
CA ALA A 26 6.82 2.45 -2.71
C ALA A 26 6.23 1.94 -4.01
N TRP A 27 7.05 1.19 -4.76
CA TRP A 27 6.63 0.52 -5.98
C TRP A 27 7.26 -0.86 -6.08
N THR A 28 6.54 -1.78 -6.71
CA THR A 28 7.02 -3.15 -6.94
C THR A 28 7.39 -3.34 -8.41
N TYR A 29 8.55 -3.94 -8.65
CA TYR A 29 9.09 -4.20 -9.97
C TYR A 29 9.32 -5.69 -10.18
N SER A 30 9.04 -6.20 -11.37
CA SER A 30 9.45 -7.52 -11.84
C SER A 30 10.78 -7.42 -12.61
N PHE A 31 11.70 -8.33 -12.36
CA PHE A 31 12.90 -8.50 -13.18
C PHE A 31 12.57 -9.46 -14.32
N GLY A 32 12.54 -8.94 -15.54
CA GLY A 32 12.07 -9.67 -16.73
C GLY A 32 10.55 -9.87 -16.73
N GLU A 33 10.06 -10.51 -17.80
CA GLU A 33 8.62 -10.74 -18.01
C GLU A 33 8.04 -11.57 -16.85
N PRO A 34 7.06 -11.04 -16.10
CA PRO A 34 6.45 -11.75 -14.98
C PRO A 34 5.61 -12.94 -15.46
N GLN A 35 5.57 -13.98 -14.63
CA GLN A 35 4.56 -15.03 -14.79
C GLN A 35 3.14 -14.44 -14.64
N PRO A 36 2.09 -15.04 -15.25
CA PRO A 36 0.74 -14.47 -15.24
C PRO A 36 0.19 -14.11 -13.84
N GLU A 37 0.49 -14.92 -12.83
CA GLU A 37 0.08 -14.65 -11.44
C GLU A 37 0.81 -13.45 -10.83
N VAL A 38 2.10 -13.28 -11.13
CA VAL A 38 2.89 -12.13 -10.69
C VAL A 38 2.42 -10.85 -11.40
N ARG A 39 2.15 -10.91 -12.71
CA ARG A 39 1.56 -9.79 -13.46
C ARG A 39 0.25 -9.35 -12.82
N LYS A 40 -0.64 -10.31 -12.54
CA LYS A 40 -1.92 -10.06 -11.86
C LYS A 40 -1.71 -9.46 -10.46
N LEU A 41 -0.72 -9.92 -9.70
CA LEU A 41 -0.39 -9.38 -8.37
C LEU A 41 0.05 -7.91 -8.44
N LEU A 42 0.89 -7.55 -9.42
CA LEU A 42 1.32 -6.17 -9.64
C LEU A 42 0.16 -5.28 -10.06
N ASP A 43 -0.62 -5.71 -11.07
CA ASP A 43 -1.82 -5.01 -11.54
C ASP A 43 -2.83 -4.80 -10.40
N THR A 44 -3.03 -5.83 -9.56
CA THR A 44 -3.92 -5.73 -8.40
C THR A 44 -3.41 -4.70 -7.40
N GLY A 45 -2.10 -4.63 -7.16
CA GLY A 45 -1.52 -3.62 -6.28
C GLY A 45 -1.84 -2.21 -6.74
N ILE A 46 -1.52 -1.91 -8.01
CA ILE A 46 -1.75 -0.62 -8.66
C ILE A 46 -3.24 -0.25 -8.65
N GLU A 47 -4.11 -1.16 -9.10
CA GLU A 47 -5.54 -0.89 -9.21
C GLU A 47 -6.22 -0.80 -7.83
N SER A 48 -5.76 -1.56 -6.84
CA SER A 48 -6.28 -1.45 -5.46
C SER A 48 -5.97 -0.08 -4.86
N LEU A 49 -4.75 0.41 -5.07
CA LEU A 49 -4.30 1.73 -4.64
C LEU A 49 -5.14 2.81 -5.33
N ARG A 50 -5.27 2.74 -6.67
CA ARG A 50 -6.09 3.68 -7.44
C ARG A 50 -7.54 3.75 -6.95
N ARG A 51 -8.22 2.60 -6.81
CA ARG A 51 -9.61 2.51 -6.34
C ARG A 51 -9.78 2.99 -4.90
N GLY A 52 -8.84 2.63 -4.02
CA GLY A 52 -8.86 3.06 -2.63
C GLY A 52 -8.73 4.59 -2.53
N ILE A 53 -7.80 5.19 -3.29
CA ILE A 53 -7.52 6.63 -3.23
C ILE A 53 -8.78 7.44 -3.54
N GLU A 54 -9.60 6.99 -4.50
CA GLU A 54 -10.88 7.64 -4.84
C GLU A 54 -11.85 7.79 -3.66
N LYS A 55 -11.67 7.01 -2.58
CA LYS A 55 -12.47 7.08 -1.35
C LYS A 55 -11.92 8.04 -0.29
N LEU A 56 -10.70 8.54 -0.44
CA LEU A 56 -10.08 9.50 0.48
C LEU A 56 -10.61 10.92 0.21
N ARG A 57 -11.90 11.14 0.49
CA ARG A 57 -12.64 12.36 0.14
C ARG A 57 -13.48 12.87 1.31
N PRO A 58 -13.72 14.19 1.40
CA PRO A 58 -14.62 14.75 2.39
C PRO A 58 -16.00 14.09 2.38
N GLY A 59 -16.54 13.79 3.55
CA GLY A 59 -17.81 13.09 3.73
C GLY A 59 -17.70 11.55 3.77
N LEU A 60 -16.51 11.00 3.51
CA LEU A 60 -16.20 9.59 3.73
C LEU A 60 -15.25 9.41 4.93
N THR A 61 -15.10 8.18 5.39
CA THR A 61 -14.19 7.79 6.47
C THR A 61 -13.07 6.89 5.95
N TYR A 62 -11.98 6.72 6.71
CA TYR A 62 -10.89 5.83 6.31
C TYR A 62 -11.32 4.37 6.15
N LYS A 63 -12.41 3.95 6.81
CA LYS A 63 -13.05 2.65 6.54
C LYS A 63 -13.46 2.48 5.08
N SER A 64 -13.89 3.54 4.40
CA SER A 64 -14.27 3.48 2.98
C SER A 64 -13.10 3.09 2.07
N TRP A 65 -11.89 3.54 2.40
CA TRP A 65 -10.64 3.09 1.77
C TRP A 65 -10.45 1.58 1.97
N ALA A 66 -10.49 1.14 3.23
CA ALA A 66 -10.21 -0.25 3.59
C ALA A 66 -11.26 -1.23 3.01
N ASP A 67 -12.54 -0.87 3.05
CA ASP A 67 -13.63 -1.64 2.43
C ASP A 67 -13.38 -1.82 0.93
N THR A 68 -12.99 -0.76 0.23
CA THR A 68 -12.76 -0.78 -1.22
C THR A 68 -11.53 -1.61 -1.60
N VAL A 69 -10.41 -1.39 -0.90
CA VAL A 69 -9.16 -2.12 -1.15
C VAL A 69 -9.34 -3.60 -0.84
N GLN A 70 -9.91 -3.94 0.32
CA GLN A 70 -10.12 -5.34 0.71
C GLN A 70 -11.11 -6.07 -0.18
N GLN A 71 -12.21 -5.43 -0.58
CA GLN A 71 -13.15 -6.05 -1.53
C GLN A 71 -12.43 -6.39 -2.84
N TYR A 72 -11.70 -5.43 -3.41
CA TYR A 72 -11.01 -5.66 -4.68
C TYR A 72 -9.93 -6.76 -4.56
N VAL A 73 -9.04 -6.65 -3.58
CA VAL A 73 -7.90 -7.56 -3.44
C VAL A 73 -8.35 -8.98 -3.07
N GLU A 74 -9.21 -9.12 -2.06
CA GLU A 74 -9.53 -10.44 -1.50
C GLU A 74 -10.72 -11.11 -2.19
N GLN A 75 -11.74 -10.35 -2.60
CA GLN A 75 -12.96 -10.92 -3.19
C GLN A 75 -12.91 -10.97 -4.71
N GLU A 76 -12.44 -9.90 -5.37
CA GLU A 76 -12.41 -9.84 -6.84
C GLU A 76 -11.16 -10.49 -7.42
N GLN A 77 -9.99 -10.30 -6.79
CA GLN A 77 -8.72 -10.81 -7.32
C GLN A 77 -8.26 -12.13 -6.68
N GLY A 78 -8.73 -12.45 -5.47
CA GLY A 78 -8.42 -13.70 -4.77
C GLY A 78 -7.01 -13.73 -4.16
N PHE A 79 -6.41 -12.57 -3.89
CA PHE A 79 -5.17 -12.43 -3.15
C PHE A 79 -5.43 -12.10 -1.69
N HIS A 80 -4.37 -11.92 -0.89
CA HIS A 80 -4.49 -11.63 0.53
C HIS A 80 -3.84 -10.29 0.87
N LEU A 81 -4.54 -9.45 1.63
CA LEU A 81 -3.90 -8.27 2.21
C LEU A 81 -3.04 -8.67 3.42
N VAL A 82 -1.84 -8.11 3.52
CA VAL A 82 -1.01 -8.34 4.70
C VAL A 82 -1.68 -7.70 5.92
N ARG A 83 -1.75 -8.43 7.04
CA ARG A 83 -2.36 -7.96 8.29
C ARG A 83 -1.31 -7.35 9.22
N GLY A 84 -1.72 -6.34 9.98
CA GLY A 84 -0.86 -5.67 10.98
C GLY A 84 0.12 -4.64 10.41
N LEU A 85 0.13 -4.44 9.09
CA LEU A 85 0.82 -3.36 8.40
C LEU A 85 -0.21 -2.52 7.62
N GLY A 86 0.09 -1.26 7.38
CA GLY A 86 -0.78 -0.33 6.70
C GLY A 86 -0.23 1.08 6.75
N GLY A 87 -0.92 1.97 6.06
CA GLY A 87 -0.53 3.36 5.89
C GLY A 87 -0.56 4.20 7.15
N HIS A 88 -0.19 5.45 6.96
CA HIS A 88 -0.02 6.40 8.06
C HIS A 88 -0.28 7.83 7.61
N GLY A 89 -0.67 8.70 8.54
CA GLY A 89 -0.53 10.13 8.37
C GLY A 89 0.96 10.50 8.29
N TYR A 90 1.30 11.53 7.53
CA TYR A 90 2.68 12.05 7.46
C TYR A 90 2.71 13.58 7.35
N GLY A 91 3.91 14.13 7.30
CA GLY A 91 4.12 15.55 7.03
C GLY A 91 5.50 16.01 7.46
N ARG A 92 5.64 16.49 8.70
CA ARG A 92 6.95 16.83 9.30
C ARG A 92 7.66 15.62 9.92
N LYS A 93 6.95 14.50 10.09
CA LYS A 93 7.43 13.20 10.57
C LYS A 93 6.93 12.13 9.61
N LEU A 94 7.65 11.02 9.52
CA LEU A 94 7.32 9.90 8.63
C LEU A 94 5.98 9.26 9.04
N HIS A 95 5.93 8.64 10.22
CA HIS A 95 4.70 8.05 10.75
C HIS A 95 4.04 8.96 11.78
N THR A 96 2.81 9.35 11.53
CA THR A 96 1.91 10.04 12.45
C THR A 96 0.48 9.49 12.30
N PRO A 97 -0.43 9.74 13.25
CA PRO A 97 -1.83 9.41 13.07
C PRO A 97 -2.44 10.16 11.86
N PRO A 98 -3.46 9.60 11.20
CA PRO A 98 -4.11 8.32 11.51
C PRO A 98 -3.29 7.10 11.06
N PHE A 99 -3.53 5.93 11.64
CA PHE A 99 -3.14 4.67 11.01
C PHE A 99 -4.17 4.34 9.92
N ILE A 100 -3.72 3.96 8.72
CA ILE A 100 -4.57 3.62 7.58
C ILE A 100 -4.51 2.12 7.31
N SER A 101 -5.47 1.38 7.87
CA SER A 101 -5.59 -0.05 7.59
C SER A 101 -5.98 -0.29 6.12
N ASN A 102 -5.39 -1.31 5.50
CA ASN A 102 -5.83 -1.81 4.19
C ASN A 102 -7.04 -2.75 4.30
N VAL A 103 -7.38 -3.20 5.51
CA VAL A 103 -8.50 -4.11 5.80
C VAL A 103 -9.52 -3.45 6.69
N ARG A 104 -10.81 -3.74 6.44
CA ARG A 104 -11.91 -3.22 7.24
C ARG A 104 -11.90 -3.87 8.63
N PRO A 105 -12.36 -3.17 9.68
CA PRO A 105 -12.49 -3.75 11.00
C PRO A 105 -13.59 -4.83 10.99
N GLU A 106 -13.34 -5.95 11.65
CA GLU A 106 -14.28 -7.05 11.85
C GLU A 106 -15.25 -6.77 13.00
N TYR A 107 -14.82 -5.98 13.98
CA TYR A 107 -15.65 -5.56 15.11
C TYR A 107 -15.44 -4.08 15.48
N PRO A 108 -16.43 -3.43 16.12
CA PRO A 108 -16.32 -2.03 16.53
C PRO A 108 -15.11 -1.79 17.43
N GLY A 109 -14.31 -0.78 17.10
CA GLY A 109 -13.14 -0.38 17.89
C GLY A 109 -11.85 -1.17 17.63
N GLU A 110 -11.86 -2.18 16.75
CA GLU A 110 -10.63 -2.89 16.33
C GLU A 110 -9.60 -1.92 15.72
N TRP A 111 -10.08 -1.01 14.86
CA TRP A 111 -9.31 0.07 14.27
C TRP A 111 -9.94 1.41 14.66
N PRO A 112 -9.37 2.13 15.64
CA PRO A 112 -9.95 3.37 16.17
C PRO A 112 -10.10 4.50 15.14
N ASP A 113 -9.22 4.57 14.14
CA ASP A 113 -9.28 5.59 13.08
C ASP A 113 -10.25 5.23 11.95
N ALA A 114 -10.87 4.04 11.95
CA ALA A 114 -11.75 3.57 10.86
C ALA A 114 -12.88 4.56 10.54
N ASP A 115 -13.56 5.05 11.58
CA ASP A 115 -14.70 5.97 11.46
C ASP A 115 -14.28 7.44 11.46
N ARG A 116 -12.97 7.74 11.50
CA ARG A 116 -12.48 9.11 11.41
C ARG A 116 -12.75 9.65 9.98
N PRO A 117 -13.29 10.87 9.85
CA PRO A 117 -13.55 11.45 8.55
C PRO A 117 -12.25 11.76 7.80
N CYS A 118 -12.32 11.66 6.48
CA CYS A 118 -11.30 12.17 5.57
C CYS A 118 -11.40 13.70 5.52
N GLU A 119 -10.57 14.39 6.29
CA GLU A 119 -10.59 15.85 6.42
C GLU A 119 -9.67 16.53 5.40
N PRO A 120 -10.12 17.60 4.72
CA PRO A 120 -9.24 18.42 3.88
C PRO A 120 -8.00 18.91 4.63
N GLY A 121 -6.85 18.89 3.96
CA GLY A 121 -5.55 19.30 4.50
C GLY A 121 -4.76 18.18 5.17
N VAL A 122 -5.35 16.98 5.35
CA VAL A 122 -4.65 15.83 5.90
C VAL A 122 -3.81 15.15 4.81
N LEU A 123 -2.58 14.80 5.17
CA LEU A 123 -1.64 14.01 4.37
C LEU A 123 -1.63 12.57 4.88
N VAL A 124 -1.88 11.61 3.99
CA VAL A 124 -1.83 10.17 4.29
C VAL A 124 -1.02 9.44 3.23
N ALA A 125 -0.12 8.58 3.68
CA ALA A 125 0.51 7.56 2.88
C ALA A 125 -0.40 6.34 2.93
N VAL A 126 -0.76 5.80 1.77
CA VAL A 126 -1.63 4.64 1.67
C VAL A 126 -0.95 3.56 0.85
N GLU A 127 -0.83 2.37 1.44
CA GLU A 127 0.19 1.39 1.06
C GLU A 127 -0.36 -0.06 1.09
N PRO A 128 -1.19 -0.49 0.11
CA PRO A 128 -1.60 -1.88 0.02
C PRO A 128 -0.40 -2.81 -0.15
N MET A 129 -0.20 -3.67 0.85
CA MET A 129 0.69 -4.83 0.78
C MET A 129 -0.13 -6.08 0.52
N ILE A 130 0.14 -6.74 -0.61
CA ILE A 130 -0.65 -7.88 -1.08
C ILE A 130 0.26 -9.10 -1.17
N ALA A 131 -0.20 -10.25 -0.70
CA ALA A 131 0.49 -11.53 -0.78
C ALA A 131 -0.33 -12.54 -1.58
N ILE A 132 0.37 -13.45 -2.27
CA ILE A 132 -0.28 -14.49 -3.07
C ILE A 132 -0.96 -15.54 -2.17
N GLY A 133 -0.26 -16.05 -1.16
CA GLY A 133 -0.71 -17.26 -0.45
C GLY A 133 -1.31 -17.04 0.94
N THR A 134 -0.89 -16.02 1.68
CA THR A 134 -1.38 -15.82 3.06
C THR A 134 -1.35 -14.35 3.51
N PRO A 135 -2.33 -13.91 4.32
CA PRO A 135 -2.30 -12.58 4.94
C PRO A 135 -1.29 -12.45 6.08
N ASN A 136 -0.76 -13.59 6.57
CA ASN A 136 0.08 -13.65 7.76
C ASN A 136 1.54 -13.36 7.43
N THR A 137 2.22 -12.69 8.36
CA THR A 137 3.66 -12.46 8.28
C THR A 137 4.42 -13.39 9.21
N ALA A 138 5.67 -13.71 8.85
CA ALA A 138 6.64 -14.35 9.72
C ALA A 138 7.79 -13.37 9.97
N GLN A 139 8.04 -13.09 11.25
CA GLN A 139 9.12 -12.21 11.69
C GLN A 139 9.67 -12.72 13.02
N SER A 140 11.00 -12.75 13.17
CA SER A 140 11.64 -12.90 14.47
C SER A 140 11.64 -11.56 15.21
N ALA A 141 11.04 -11.49 16.40
CA ALA A 141 11.25 -10.44 17.40
C ALA A 141 11.35 -8.98 16.89
N ARG A 142 10.36 -8.48 16.13
CA ARG A 142 10.32 -7.09 15.60
C ARG A 142 11.59 -6.66 14.82
N THR A 143 12.31 -7.60 14.24
CA THR A 143 13.51 -7.32 13.44
C THR A 143 13.20 -7.38 11.95
N TRP A 144 13.73 -6.45 11.17
CA TRP A 144 13.68 -6.53 9.72
C TRP A 144 14.58 -7.68 9.22
N PRO A 145 14.24 -8.34 8.09
CA PRO A 145 13.06 -8.11 7.23
C PRO A 145 11.77 -8.84 7.68
N ILE A 146 10.62 -8.42 7.13
CA ILE A 146 9.32 -9.07 7.30
C ILE A 146 9.07 -9.99 6.10
N PHE A 147 8.67 -11.24 6.36
CA PHE A 147 8.33 -12.22 5.32
C PHE A 147 6.85 -12.58 5.36
N THR A 148 6.30 -13.05 4.25
CA THR A 148 5.04 -13.81 4.24
C THR A 148 5.25 -15.13 5.01
N ALA A 149 4.25 -15.55 5.78
CA ALA A 149 4.39 -16.72 6.66
C ALA A 149 4.57 -18.04 5.90
N ASP A 150 4.15 -18.10 4.63
CA ASP A 150 4.28 -19.25 3.75
C ASP A 150 5.42 -19.11 2.71
N GLY A 151 6.13 -17.98 2.71
CA GLY A 151 7.19 -17.68 1.73
C GLY A 151 6.68 -17.31 0.34
N SER A 152 5.38 -17.08 0.15
CA SER A 152 4.79 -16.63 -1.12
C SER A 152 5.25 -15.21 -1.48
N LEU A 153 5.22 -14.90 -2.78
CA LEU A 153 5.53 -13.55 -3.27
C LEU A 153 4.49 -12.54 -2.77
N SER A 154 4.92 -11.29 -2.64
CA SER A 154 4.07 -10.16 -2.27
C SER A 154 4.43 -8.93 -3.09
N SER A 155 3.48 -7.99 -3.21
CA SER A 155 3.67 -6.65 -3.76
C SER A 155 3.46 -5.59 -2.67
N HIS A 156 4.00 -4.40 -2.91
CA HIS A 156 3.85 -3.20 -2.09
C HIS A 156 3.82 -2.01 -3.05
N HIS A 157 2.71 -1.29 -3.06
CA HIS A 157 2.54 -0.06 -3.82
C HIS A 157 2.02 0.99 -2.86
N GLU A 158 2.52 2.21 -2.98
CA GLU A 158 2.19 3.27 -2.05
C GLU A 158 2.16 4.62 -2.75
N HIS A 159 1.21 5.44 -2.30
CA HIS A 159 1.20 6.85 -2.63
C HIS A 159 1.00 7.71 -1.39
N ASP A 160 1.76 8.80 -1.38
CA ASP A 160 1.45 10.02 -0.66
C ASP A 160 0.24 10.73 -1.26
N VAL A 161 -0.77 10.98 -0.43
CA VAL A 161 -2.03 11.61 -0.83
C VAL A 161 -2.36 12.79 0.09
N LEU A 162 -2.67 13.93 -0.52
CA LEU A 162 -3.29 15.07 0.15
C LEU A 162 -4.81 14.99 -0.04
N ILE A 163 -5.57 14.93 1.05
CA ILE A 163 -7.02 15.07 0.99
C ILE A 163 -7.34 16.56 0.81
N THR A 164 -8.01 16.93 -0.27
CA THR A 164 -8.44 18.32 -0.55
C THR A 164 -9.95 18.45 -0.39
N GLU A 165 -10.48 19.67 -0.54
CA GLU A 165 -11.93 19.91 -0.54
C GLU A 165 -12.66 19.20 -1.70
N ASP A 166 -12.00 19.06 -2.86
CA ASP A 166 -12.59 18.46 -4.06
C ASP A 166 -12.36 16.93 -4.14
N GLY A 167 -11.36 16.42 -3.40
CA GLY A 167 -11.02 15.00 -3.34
C GLY A 167 -9.53 14.73 -3.10
N PRO A 168 -9.05 13.49 -3.30
CA PRO A 168 -7.64 13.17 -3.14
C PRO A 168 -6.80 13.85 -4.22
N ARG A 169 -5.62 14.32 -3.83
CA ARG A 169 -4.54 14.67 -4.75
C ARG A 169 -3.35 13.77 -4.47
N VAL A 170 -3.01 12.94 -5.44
CA VAL A 170 -1.85 12.05 -5.36
C VAL A 170 -0.59 12.87 -5.61
N LEU A 171 0.32 12.92 -4.63
CA LEU A 171 1.54 13.74 -4.72
C LEU A 171 2.69 13.01 -5.41
N THR A 172 2.60 11.69 -5.50
CA THR A 172 3.58 10.80 -6.14
C THR A 172 3.02 10.13 -7.39
N GLU A 173 2.04 10.76 -8.07
CA GLU A 173 1.31 10.20 -9.23
C GLU A 173 2.22 9.77 -10.40
N GLY A 174 3.40 10.38 -10.54
CA GLY A 174 4.35 10.02 -11.59
C GLY A 174 4.89 8.57 -11.51
N LEU A 175 4.64 7.84 -10.42
CA LEU A 175 4.95 6.41 -10.37
C LEU A 175 4.10 5.58 -11.35
N TYR A 176 2.89 6.02 -11.69
CA TYR A 176 2.06 5.35 -12.70
C TYR A 176 2.68 5.36 -14.10
N ASP A 177 3.59 6.31 -14.37
CA ASP A 177 4.26 6.43 -15.65
C ASP A 177 5.55 5.58 -15.73
N LEU A 178 5.97 4.96 -14.63
CA LEU A 178 7.18 4.15 -14.59
C LEU A 178 6.91 2.73 -15.09
N PRO A 179 7.85 2.13 -15.85
CA PRO A 179 7.77 0.72 -16.15
C PRO A 179 7.93 -0.09 -14.86
N ASP A 180 7.07 -1.09 -14.68
CA ASP A 180 7.14 -2.03 -13.56
C ASP A 180 7.85 -3.34 -13.93
N VAL A 181 8.33 -3.45 -15.18
CA VAL A 181 9.22 -4.52 -15.67
C VAL A 181 10.60 -3.94 -15.95
N VAL A 182 11.61 -4.47 -15.25
CA VAL A 182 13.02 -4.17 -15.49
C VAL A 182 13.56 -5.15 -16.52
N GLU A 183 14.00 -4.65 -17.67
CA GLU A 183 14.63 -5.49 -18.71
C GLU A 183 15.91 -6.14 -18.17
N CYS A 184 16.07 -7.44 -18.44
CA CYS A 184 17.14 -8.30 -17.89
C CYS A 184 17.88 -9.04 -19.00
#